data_AF-A0A961CIT1-F1
#
_entry.id   AF-A0A961CIT1-F1
#
_cell.length_a   1.000
_cell.length_b   1.000
_cell.length_c   1.000
_cell.angle_alpha   90.00
_cell.angle_beta   90.00
_cell.angle_gamma   90.00
#
_symmetry.space_group_name_H-M   'P 1'
#
loop_
_entity.id
_entity.type
_entity.pdbx_description
1 polymer ?
#
loop_
_entity_poly.entity_id
_entity_poly.type
_entity_poly.pdbx_seq_one_letter_code
_entity_poly.pdbx_strand_id
1 'polypeptide(L)' 'MPDFALDQFQIDAAEAIDRDASVLVAAPTGAGKTVVADHAVDRAIAQGTRAFYTTPIKALSN' A
#
# COMPACT_ATOMS: atom_id res chain seq x y z
N MET A 1 -7.87 5.93 10.44
CA MET A 1 -7.63 6.54 9.11
C MET A 1 -6.71 7.74 9.31
N PRO A 2 -5.85 8.06 8.33
CA PRO A 2 -4.90 9.17 8.46
C PRO A 2 -5.61 10.52 8.66
N ASP A 3 -4.97 11.43 9.39
CA ASP A 3 -5.46 12.81 9.66
C ASP A 3 -5.27 13.77 8.45
N PHE A 4 -5.11 13.23 7.24
CA PHE A 4 -4.91 13.99 6.01
C PHE A 4 -5.76 13.45 4.87
N ALA A 5 -6.08 14.31 3.90
CA ALA A 5 -6.78 13.91 2.69
C ALA A 5 -5.88 13.07 1.79
N LEU A 6 -6.41 11.96 1.27
CA LEU A 6 -5.69 11.09 0.35
C LEU A 6 -5.59 11.72 -1.03
N ASP A 7 -4.44 11.54 -1.67
CA ASP A 7 -4.26 11.86 -3.09
C ASP A 7 -5.02 10.85 -3.96
N GLN A 8 -5.43 11.27 -5.16
CA GLN A 8 -6.24 10.44 -6.07
C GLN A 8 -5.60 9.08 -6.36
N PHE A 9 -4.27 9.03 -6.57
CA PHE A 9 -3.59 7.76 -6.85
C PHE A 9 -3.65 6.78 -5.67
N GLN A 10 -3.74 7.27 -4.42
CA GLN A 10 -3.88 6.44 -3.23
C GLN A 10 -5.28 5.84 -3.16
N ILE A 11 -6.30 6.64 -3.49
CA ILE A 11 -7.70 6.21 -3.58
C ILE A 11 -7.85 5.16 -4.67
N ASP A 12 -7.36 5.43 -5.89
CA ASP A 12 -7.46 4.51 -7.02
C ASP A 12 -6.79 3.17 -6.73
N ALA A 13 -5.61 3.21 -6.09
CA ALA A 13 -4.89 2.00 -5.69
C ALA A 13 -5.63 1.22 -4.60
N ALA A 14 -6.19 1.90 -3.60
CA ALA A 14 -6.98 1.27 -2.54
C ALA A 14 -8.25 0.60 -3.10
N GLU A 15 -8.96 1.26 -4.01
CA GLU A 15 -10.13 0.68 -4.68
C GLU A 15 -9.78 -0.54 -5.54
N ALA A 16 -8.66 -0.50 -6.25
CA ALA A 16 -8.18 -1.64 -7.03
C ALA A 16 -7.80 -2.81 -6.14
N ILE A 17 -7.10 -2.54 -5.02
CA ILE A 17 -6.81 -3.54 -3.99
C ILE A 17 -8.11 -4.11 -3.45
N ASP A 18 -9.12 -3.30 -3.12
CA ASP A 18 -10.41 -3.75 -2.59
C ASP A 18 -11.19 -4.66 -3.53
N ARG A 19 -10.90 -4.59 -4.84
CA ARG A 19 -11.47 -5.46 -5.88
C ARG A 19 -10.59 -6.68 -6.20
N ASP A 20 -9.61 -7.00 -5.35
CA ASP A 20 -8.64 -8.09 -5.54
C ASP A 20 -7.78 -7.95 -6.82
N ALA A 21 -7.56 -6.72 -7.30
CA ALA A 21 -6.69 -6.46 -8.44
C ALA A 21 -5.24 -6.20 -7.99
N SER A 22 -4.28 -6.54 -8.86
CA SER A 22 -2.87 -6.16 -8.68
C SER A 22 -2.65 -4.70 -9.11
N VAL A 23 -1.79 -3.98 -8.38
CA VAL A 23 -1.53 -2.55 -8.60
C VAL A 23 -0.03 -2.29 -8.75
N LEU A 24 0.33 -1.40 -9.68
CA LEU A 24 1.67 -0.81 -9.79
C LEU A 24 1.58 0.69 -9.48
N VAL A 25 2.18 1.12 -8.37
CA VAL A 25 2.23 2.53 -7.99
C VAL A 25 3.60 3.12 -8.31
N ALA A 26 3.65 4.00 -9.32
CA ALA A 26 4.83 4.76 -9.69
C ALA A 26 4.67 6.23 -9.29
N ALA A 27 5.18 6.59 -8.12
CA ALA A 27 5.18 7.97 -7.62
C ALA A 27 6.54 8.30 -6.98
N PRO A 28 6.95 9.59 -6.89
CA PRO A 28 8.20 9.99 -6.24
C PRO A 28 8.31 9.53 -4.78
N THR A 29 9.54 9.40 -4.27
CA THR A 29 9.75 9.24 -2.82
C THR A 29 9.20 10.45 -2.08
N GLY A 30 8.55 10.24 -0.93
CA GLY A 30 7.86 11.30 -0.18
C GLY A 30 6.41 11.54 -0.61
N ALA A 31 5.95 11.00 -1.75
CA ALA A 31 4.56 11.17 -2.22
C ALA A 31 3.52 10.31 -1.48
N GLY A 32 3.87 9.64 -0.38
CA GLY A 32 2.89 8.88 0.41
C GLY A 32 2.51 7.49 -0.14
N LYS A 33 3.36 6.85 -0.96
CA LYS A 33 3.12 5.46 -1.43
C LYS A 33 2.89 4.45 -0.30
N THR A 34 3.43 4.71 0.89
CA THR A 34 3.27 3.86 2.08
C THR A 34 1.81 3.63 2.43
N VAL A 35 0.94 4.63 2.24
CA VAL A 35 -0.51 4.49 2.50
C VAL A 35 -1.13 3.34 1.71
N VAL A 36 -0.71 3.14 0.45
CA VAL A 36 -1.20 2.04 -0.40
C VAL A 36 -0.71 0.69 0.13
N ALA A 37 0.55 0.62 0.57
CA ALA A 37 1.12 -0.60 1.14
C ALA A 37 0.45 -0.97 2.47
N ASP A 38 0.22 0.01 3.35
CA ASP A 38 -0.47 -0.18 4.63
C ASP A 38 -1.89 -0.71 4.40
N HIS A 39 -2.64 -0.12 3.47
CA HIS A 39 -3.98 -0.61 3.10
C HIS A 39 -3.97 -2.06 2.61
N ALA A 40 -3.01 -2.44 1.77
CA ALA A 40 -2.86 -3.81 1.30
C ALA A 40 -2.57 -4.81 2.44
N VAL A 41 -1.74 -4.40 3.42
CA VAL A 41 -1.42 -5.22 4.60
C VAL A 41 -2.65 -5.36 5.50
N ASP A 42 -3.34 -4.26 5.81
CA ASP A 42 -4.55 -4.25 6.63
C ASP A 42 -5.64 -5.15 6.03
N ARG A 43 -5.82 -5.09 4.71
CA ARG A 43 -6.77 -5.95 3.99
C ARG A 43 -6.39 -7.42 4.09
N ALA A 44 -5.11 -7.76 3.94
CA ALA A 44 -4.64 -9.14 4.09
C ALA A 44 -4.92 -9.68 5.51
N ILE A 45 -4.64 -8.87 6.53
CA ILE A 45 -4.95 -9.20 7.93
C ILE A 45 -6.46 -9.41 8.12
N ALA A 46 -7.29 -8.50 7.62
CA ALA A 46 -8.75 -8.58 7.73
C ALA A 46 -9.33 -9.83 7.04
N GLN A 47 -8.69 -10.31 5.96
CA GLN A 47 -9.06 -11.52 5.25
C GLN A 47 -8.47 -12.81 5.87
N GLY A 48 -7.64 -12.70 6.92
CA GLY A 48 -6.93 -13.84 7.49
C GLY A 48 -5.86 -14.43 6.56
N THR A 49 -5.37 -13.64 5.60
CA THR A 49 -4.31 -14.02 4.66
C THR A 49 -2.96 -13.42 5.09
N ARG A 50 -1.92 -13.57 4.24
CA ARG A 50 -0.56 -13.10 4.53
C ARG A 50 -0.15 -12.01 3.54
N ALA A 51 0.50 -10.97 4.04
CA ALA A 51 1.19 -9.97 3.23
C ALA A 51 2.72 -10.15 3.35
N PHE A 52 3.44 -9.95 2.24
CA PHE A 52 4.90 -9.97 2.22
C PHE A 52 5.40 -8.60 1.77
N TYR A 53 6.15 -7.93 2.64
CA TYR A 53 6.87 -6.71 2.29
C TYR A 53 8.30 -7.07 1.86
N THR A 54 8.70 -6.61 0.68
CA THR A 54 10.04 -6.83 0.15
C THR A 54 10.67 -5.50 -0.25
N THR A 55 11.97 -5.37 -0.03
CA THR A 55 12.76 -4.20 -0.41
C THR A 55 14.07 -4.67 -1.05
N PRO A 56 14.57 -3.98 -2.09
CA PRO A 56 15.79 -4.40 -2.78
C PRO A 56 17.07 -4.22 -1.94
N ILE A 57 17.02 -3.45 -0.84
CA ILE A 57 18.18 -3.16 0.01
C ILE A 57 17.91 -3.69 1.41
N LYS A 58 18.76 -4.63 1.87
CA LYS A 58 18.65 -5.25 3.21
C LYS A 58 18.60 -4.24 4.36
N ALA A 59 19.31 -3.13 4.24
CA ALA A 59 19.31 -2.09 5.28
C ALA A 59 17.93 -1.45 5.50
N LEU A 60 17.01 -1.56 4.55
CA LEU A 60 15.66 -1.01 4.61
C LEU A 60 14.61 -2.00 5.14
N SER A 61 15.02 -3.20 5.58
CA SER A 61 14.13 -4.23 6.15
C SER A 61 14.46 -4.56 7.61
N ASN A 62 15.38 -3.82 8.24
CA ASN A 62 15.86 -4.07 9.60
C ASN A 62 14.93 -3.48 10.66
#